data_AF-B0DX90-F1
#
_entry.id   AF-B0DX90-F1
#
_cell.length_a   1.000
_cell.length_b   1.000
_cell.length_c   1.000
_cell.angle_alpha   90.00
_cell.angle_beta   90.00
_cell.angle_gamma   90.00
#
_symmetry.space_group_name_H-M   'P 1'
#
loop_
_entity.id
_entity.type
_entity.pdbx_description
1 polymer ?
#
loop_
_entity_poly.entity_id
_entity_poly.type
_entity_poly.pdbx_seq_one_letter_code
_entity_poly.pdbx_strand_id
1 'polypeptide(L)'
;MADYPEQCLVACCMENRCPICKVNPNHRGSHEATLLRETKETVVLLAMNETNSKDMKFKETYQEIGLCPIYPPFWACLPHCDIFQSFMLDLLHQLHKGVFKDHLVKWLVFGSPVS
;
A
#
# COMPACT_ATOMS: atom_id res chain seq x y z
N MET A 1 -9.57 0.34 10.09
CA MET A 1 -9.13 -0.30 8.84
C MET A 1 -9.80 0.46 7.72
N ALA A 2 -9.02 1.16 6.91
CA ALA A 2 -9.52 1.69 5.64
C ALA A 2 -9.61 0.50 4.66
N ASP A 3 -10.68 0.40 3.90
CA ASP A 3 -10.81 -0.53 2.79
C ASP A 3 -9.81 -0.20 1.68
N TYR A 4 -9.66 -1.15 0.76
CA TYR A 4 -8.58 -1.12 -0.23
C TYR A 4 -8.62 0.14 -1.14
N PRO A 5 -9.78 0.59 -1.66
CA PRO A 5 -9.85 1.84 -2.41
C PRO A 5 -9.34 3.05 -1.62
N GLU A 6 -9.68 3.13 -0.34
CA GLU A 6 -9.31 4.19 0.59
C GLU A 6 -7.81 4.15 0.88
N GLN A 7 -7.22 2.96 1.01
CA GLN A 7 -5.76 2.81 1.11
C GLN A 7 -5.06 3.31 -0.16
N CYS A 8 -5.59 2.98 -1.35
CA CYS A 8 -5.06 3.46 -2.62
C CYS A 8 -5.16 4.99 -2.75
N LEU A 9 -6.27 5.57 -2.29
CA LEU A 9 -6.45 7.02 -2.23
C LEU A 9 -5.40 7.69 -1.32
N VAL A 10 -5.22 7.17 -0.10
CA VAL A 10 -4.20 7.68 0.84
C VAL A 10 -2.78 7.52 0.30
N ALA A 11 -2.49 6.38 -0.36
CA ALA A 11 -1.20 6.11 -1.01
C ALA A 11 -0.98 6.90 -2.30
N CYS A 12 -2.00 7.61 -2.80
CA CYS A 12 -2.01 8.30 -4.09
C CYS A 12 -1.68 7.38 -5.27
N CYS A 13 -2.13 6.11 -5.22
CA CYS A 13 -1.97 5.17 -6.32
C CYS A 13 -3.33 4.74 -6.89
N MET A 14 -3.32 4.27 -8.13
CA MET A 14 -4.52 3.71 -8.74
C MET A 14 -5.01 2.49 -7.94
N GLU A 15 -6.32 2.20 -7.97
CA GLU A 15 -6.88 1.03 -7.27
C GLU A 15 -6.32 -0.29 -7.81
N ASN A 16 -5.90 -0.35 -9.07
CA ASN A 16 -5.17 -1.49 -9.60
C ASN A 16 -3.67 -1.47 -9.28
N ARG A 17 -3.17 -0.63 -8.34
CA ARG A 17 -1.79 -0.64 -7.79
C ARG A 17 -1.73 -0.98 -6.30
N CYS A 18 -0.59 -1.54 -5.86
CA CYS A 18 -0.40 -1.87 -4.46
C CYS A 18 -0.12 -0.56 -3.68
N PRO A 19 -0.86 -0.28 -2.59
CA PRO A 19 -0.61 0.92 -1.77
C PRO A 19 0.68 0.82 -0.94
N ILE A 20 1.28 -0.38 -0.83
CA ILE A 20 2.47 -0.63 -0.01
C ILE A 20 3.76 -0.68 -0.86
N CYS A 21 3.70 -1.30 -2.03
CA CYS A 21 4.88 -1.52 -2.87
C CYS A 21 4.66 -1.16 -4.34
N LYS A 22 5.74 -1.14 -5.11
CA LYS A 22 5.76 -0.79 -6.54
C LYS A 22 5.62 -2.03 -7.45
N VAL A 23 5.05 -3.12 -6.95
CA VAL A 23 4.83 -4.34 -7.73
C VAL A 23 3.98 -4.05 -8.97
N ASN A 24 4.34 -4.68 -10.09
CA ASN A 24 3.50 -4.65 -11.29
C ASN A 24 2.14 -5.31 -10.97
N PRO A 25 1.00 -4.74 -11.41
CA PRO A 25 -0.32 -5.33 -11.20
C PRO A 25 -0.42 -6.81 -11.57
N ASN A 26 0.25 -7.22 -12.66
CA ASN A 26 0.21 -8.58 -13.17
C ASN A 26 1.05 -9.56 -12.33
N HIS A 27 1.95 -9.06 -11.49
CA HIS A 27 2.83 -9.87 -10.64
C HIS A 27 2.39 -9.87 -9.17
N ARG A 28 1.20 -9.32 -8.87
CA ARG A 28 0.65 -9.37 -7.51
C ARG A 28 0.44 -10.81 -7.06
N GLY A 29 0.87 -11.11 -5.84
CA GLY A 29 0.82 -12.46 -5.28
C GLY A 29 1.96 -13.36 -5.75
N SER A 30 2.89 -12.87 -6.58
CA SER A 30 4.16 -13.55 -6.81
C SER A 30 5.05 -13.45 -5.56
N HIS A 31 6.02 -14.36 -5.44
CA HIS A 31 7.02 -14.34 -4.37
C HIS A 31 8.22 -13.43 -4.72
N GLU A 32 8.08 -12.56 -5.72
CA GLU A 32 9.15 -11.67 -6.14
C GLU A 32 9.29 -10.52 -5.13
N ALA A 33 10.54 -10.25 -4.73
CA ALA A 33 10.84 -9.08 -3.92
C ALA A 33 10.58 -7.81 -4.75
N THR A 34 9.80 -6.88 -4.20
CA THR A 34 9.46 -5.61 -4.85
C THR A 34 9.80 -4.46 -3.93
N LEU A 35 10.17 -3.32 -4.51
CA LEU A 35 10.51 -2.13 -3.73
C LEU A 35 9.26 -1.57 -3.05
N LEU A 36 9.40 -1.23 -1.77
CA LEU A 36 8.36 -0.51 -1.02
C LEU A 36 8.20 0.91 -1.57
N ARG A 37 7.03 1.49 -1.34
CA ARG A 37 6.81 2.92 -1.59
C ARG A 37 7.43 3.71 -0.46
N GLU A 38 8.06 4.83 -0.82
CA GLU A 38 8.65 5.76 0.14
C GLU A 38 7.91 7.09 0.12
N THR A 39 7.65 7.64 1.30
CA THR A 39 6.91 8.90 1.50
C THR A 39 7.58 10.05 0.73
N LYS A 40 8.91 10.21 0.89
CA LYS A 40 9.67 11.30 0.25
C LYS A 40 9.69 11.18 -1.27
N GLU A 41 9.97 9.99 -1.77
CA GLU A 41 10.01 9.73 -3.21
C GLU A 41 8.64 9.99 -3.86
N THR A 42 7.57 9.50 -3.23
CA THR A 42 6.21 9.68 -3.75
C THR A 42 5.85 11.16 -3.85
N VAL A 43 6.18 11.99 -2.84
CA VAL A 43 5.97 13.45 -2.90
C VAL A 43 6.75 14.09 -4.04
N VAL A 44 8.01 13.70 -4.24
CA VAL A 44 8.84 14.22 -5.34
C VAL A 44 8.26 13.86 -6.70
N LEU A 45 7.85 12.61 -6.90
CA LEU A 45 7.23 12.16 -8.15
C LEU A 45 5.93 12.90 -8.45
N LEU A 46 5.09 13.13 -7.43
CA LEU A 46 3.86 13.90 -7.55
C LEU A 46 4.14 15.36 -7.93
N ALA A 47 5.13 16.01 -7.30
CA ALA A 47 5.54 17.36 -7.62
C ALA A 47 6.12 17.49 -9.05
N MET A 48 6.94 16.53 -9.47
CA MET A 48 7.49 16.47 -10.83
C MET A 48 6.39 16.30 -11.88
N ASN A 49 5.36 15.51 -11.59
CA ASN A 49 4.22 15.37 -12.48
C ASN A 49 3.37 16.65 -12.55
N GLU A 50 3.16 17.34 -11.42
CA GLU A 50 2.42 18.62 -11.37
C GLU A 50 3.09 19.70 -12.23
N THR A 51 4.43 19.75 -12.24
CA THR A 51 5.20 20.67 -13.09
C THR A 51 5.21 20.28 -14.58
N ASN A 52 4.47 19.23 -14.96
CA ASN A 52 4.35 18.69 -16.32
C ASN A 52 5.71 18.42 -16.97
N SER A 53 6.56 17.67 -16.26
CA SER A 53 7.86 17.23 -16.75
C SER A 53 7.74 16.66 -18.17
N LYS A 54 8.57 17.18 -19.09
CA LYS A 54 8.62 16.72 -20.49
C LYS A 54 9.47 15.46 -20.68
N ASP A 55 10.11 14.99 -19.62
CA ASP A 55 10.91 13.76 -19.65
C ASP A 55 9.99 12.55 -19.90
N MET A 56 10.16 11.92 -21.07
CA MET A 56 9.38 10.75 -21.46
C MET A 56 9.65 9.55 -20.54
N LYS A 57 10.89 9.39 -20.07
CA LYS A 57 11.26 8.29 -19.17
C LYS A 57 10.61 8.46 -17.80
N PHE A 58 10.51 9.70 -17.33
CA PHE A 58 9.76 10.02 -16.12
C PHE A 58 8.28 9.65 -16.29
N LYS A 59 7.64 10.05 -17.39
CA LYS A 59 6.22 9.75 -17.63
C LYS A 59 5.94 8.24 -17.67
N GLU A 60 6.80 7.48 -18.34
CA GLU A 60 6.73 6.03 -18.37
C GLU A 60 6.84 5.44 -16.95
N THR A 61 7.87 5.84 -16.20
CA THR A 61 8.09 5.37 -14.82
C THR A 61 6.91 5.72 -13.90
N TYR A 62 6.37 6.94 -14.02
CA TYR A 62 5.22 7.40 -13.24
C TYR A 62 3.97 6.58 -13.52
N GLN A 63 3.73 6.23 -14.80
CA GLN A 63 2.63 5.36 -15.22
C GLN A 63 2.82 3.90 -14.78
N GLU A 64 4.05 3.38 -14.84
CA GLU A 64 4.37 2.03 -14.36
C GLU A 64 4.08 1.90 -12.86
N ILE A 65 4.59 2.82 -12.04
CA ILE A 65 4.32 2.91 -10.61
C ILE A 65 2.81 3.12 -10.35
N GLY A 66 2.12 3.78 -11.29
CA GLY A 66 0.67 3.99 -11.30
C GLY A 66 0.21 4.93 -10.18
N LEU A 67 0.85 6.08 -10.07
CA LEU A 67 0.45 7.16 -9.17
C LEU A 67 -0.72 7.96 -9.77
N CYS A 68 -1.64 8.39 -8.91
CA CYS A 68 -2.66 9.37 -9.24
C CYS A 68 -2.08 10.78 -9.06
N PRO A 69 -2.40 11.76 -9.91
CA PRO A 69 -1.88 13.13 -9.83
C PRO A 69 -2.53 13.92 -8.69
N ILE A 70 -2.25 13.52 -7.45
CA ILE A 70 -2.77 14.12 -6.22
C ILE A 70 -1.62 14.88 -5.56
N TYR A 71 -1.50 16.17 -5.86
CA TYR A 71 -0.45 17.02 -5.31
C TYR A 71 -1.01 18.33 -4.73
N PRO A 72 -0.54 18.77 -3.54
CA PRO A 72 0.21 17.98 -2.57
C PRO A 72 -0.69 16.94 -1.89
N PRO A 73 -0.20 15.73 -1.59
CA PRO A 73 -0.96 14.81 -0.74
C PRO A 73 -1.09 15.38 0.68
N PHE A 74 -2.17 15.04 1.40
CA PHE A 74 -2.45 15.63 2.71
C PHE A 74 -1.33 15.40 3.75
N TRP A 75 -0.55 14.34 3.56
CA TRP A 75 0.57 13.95 4.43
C TRP A 75 1.92 14.54 3.99
N ALA A 76 1.99 15.35 2.93
CA ALA A 76 3.23 15.97 2.46
C ALA A 76 3.93 16.83 3.52
N CYS A 77 3.16 17.43 4.44
CA CYS A 77 3.65 18.29 5.51
C CYS A 77 3.76 17.59 6.87
N LEU A 78 3.72 16.25 6.90
CA LEU A 78 3.84 15.46 8.12
C LEU A 78 5.23 14.78 8.20
N PRO A 79 6.29 15.50 8.64
CA PRO A 79 7.68 15.03 8.53
C PRO A 79 8.00 13.78 9.37
N HIS A 80 7.15 13.47 10.36
CA HIS A 80 7.31 12.31 11.25
C HIS A 80 6.31 11.19 10.95
N CYS A 81 5.49 11.33 9.90
CA CYS A 81 4.50 10.33 9.53
C CYS A 81 4.94 9.62 8.25
N ASP A 82 5.28 8.34 8.37
CA ASP A 82 5.43 7.46 7.22
C ASP A 82 4.09 6.73 6.98
N ILE A 83 3.34 7.21 6.00
CA ILE A 83 2.03 6.66 5.68
C ILE A 83 2.14 5.21 5.18
N PHE A 84 3.23 4.88 4.48
CA PHE A 84 3.42 3.55 3.91
C PHE A 84 3.75 2.52 4.99
N GLN A 85 4.53 2.93 6.00
CA GLN A 85 4.77 2.10 7.18
C GLN A 85 3.48 1.87 7.99
N SER A 86 2.59 2.86 8.02
CA SER A 86 1.31 2.75 8.73
C SER A 86 0.41 1.66 8.12
N PHE A 87 0.41 1.50 6.79
CA PHE A 87 -0.29 0.39 6.11
C PHE A 87 0.28 -0.98 6.47
N MET A 88 1.61 -1.10 6.56
CA MET A 88 2.27 -2.34 6.94
C MET A 88 1.92 -2.76 8.38
N LEU A 89 1.94 -1.81 9.30
CA LEU A 89 1.56 -2.04 10.71
C LEU A 89 0.09 -2.46 10.83
N ASP A 90 -0.79 -1.82 10.06
CA ASP A 90 -2.21 -2.16 9.99
C ASP A 90 -2.42 -3.59 9.47
N LEU A 91 -1.78 -3.95 8.36
CA LEU A 91 -1.84 -5.30 7.79
C LEU A 91 -1.33 -6.38 8.74
N LEU A 92 -0.20 -6.14 9.42
CA LEU A 92 0.34 -7.06 10.41
C LEU A 92 -0.64 -7.24 11.59
N HIS A 93 -1.26 -6.14 12.03
CA HIS A 93 -2.25 -6.17 13.10
C HIS A 93 -3.53 -6.91 12.69
N GLN A 94 -4.01 -6.72 11.46
CA GLN A 94 -5.16 -7.45 10.90
C GLN A 94 -4.88 -8.95 10.88
N LEU A 95 -3.71 -9.38 10.41
CA LEU A 95 -3.32 -10.79 10.40
C LEU A 95 -3.27 -11.35 11.82
N HIS A 96 -2.65 -10.63 12.77
CA HIS A 96 -2.54 -11.10 14.14
C HIS A 96 -3.91 -11.22 14.82
N LYS A 97 -4.83 -10.28 14.63
CA LYS A 97 -6.16 -10.35 15.25
C LYS A 97 -7.13 -11.28 14.52
N GLY A 98 -7.17 -11.26 13.19
CA GLY A 98 -8.11 -12.07 12.41
C GLY A 98 -7.71 -13.55 12.37
N VAL A 99 -6.43 -13.87 12.15
CA VAL A 99 -6.01 -15.27 12.02
C VAL A 99 -5.94 -15.96 13.37
N PHE A 100 -5.32 -15.35 14.39
CA PHE A 100 -5.17 -16.01 15.68
C PHE A 100 -6.47 -16.04 16.47
N LYS A 101 -7.30 -15.00 16.40
CA LYS A 101 -8.51 -14.94 17.23
C LYS A 101 -9.68 -15.72 16.62
N ASP A 102 -9.87 -15.67 15.30
CA ASP A 102 -11.08 -16.26 14.69
C ASP A 102 -10.91 -17.72 14.26
N HIS A 103 -9.69 -18.16 13.92
CA HIS A 103 -9.43 -19.55 13.51
C HIS A 103 -8.95 -20.43 14.67
N LEU A 104 -8.05 -19.95 15.54
CA LEU A 104 -7.51 -20.77 16.63
C LEU A 104 -8.53 -20.99 17.76
N VAL A 105 -9.28 -19.95 18.14
CA VAL A 105 -10.28 -20.05 19.23
C VAL A 105 -11.48 -20.89 18.81
N LYS A 106 -11.97 -20.76 17.56
CA LYS A 106 -13.03 -21.65 17.04
C LYS A 106 -12.58 -23.10 17.02
N TRP A 107 -11.33 -23.38 16.66
CA TRP A 107 -10.83 -24.75 16.61
C TRP A 107 -10.70 -25.37 18.01
N LEU A 108 -10.25 -24.61 19.01
CA LEU A 108 -10.17 -25.10 20.40
C LEU A 108 -11.54 -25.28 21.06
N VAL A 109 -12.54 -24.48 20.69
CA VAL A 109 -13.89 -24.55 21.28
C VAL A 109 -14.79 -25.60 20.60
N PHE A 110 -14.56 -25.92 19.32
CA PHE A 110 -15.38 -26.88 18.56
C PHE A 110 -14.65 -28.16 18.12
N GLY A 111 -13.35 -28.29 18.40
CA GLY A 111 -12.48 -29.36 17.91
C GLY A 111 -11.99 -30.37 18.96
N SER A 112 -12.80 -30.68 19.98
CA SER A 112 -12.59 -31.91 20.75
C SER A 112 -13.73 -32.89 20.43
N PRO A 113 -13.51 -33.92 19.59
CA PRO A 113 -14.36 -35.08 19.64
C PRO A 113 -14.08 -35.75 21.00
N VAL A 114 -15.03 -35.62 21.91
CA VAL A 114 -15.11 -36.49 23.08
C VAL A 114 -15.59 -37.85 22.59
N SER A 115 -14.81 -38.89 22.93
CA SER A 115 -15.03 -40.35 22.75
C SER A 115 -14.35 -40.97 21.54
#